data_AF-A0A2D4FG49-F1
#
_entry.id   AF-A0A2D4FG49-F1
#
_cell.length_a   1.000
_cell.length_b   1.000
_cell.length_c   1.000
_cell.angle_alpha   90.00
_cell.angle_beta   90.00
_cell.angle_gamma   90.00
#
_symmetry.space_group_name_H-M   'P 1'
#
loop_
_entity.id
_entity.type
_entity.pdbx_description
1 polymer ?
#
loop_
_entity_poly.entity_id
_entity_poly.type
_entity_poly.pdbx_seq_one_letter_code
_entity_poly.pdbx_strand_id
1 'polypeptide(L)'
;VHGEERGGGAPTPVGKMAGIPVEVASLLRPGRCAYFVERKKRFCKMVPAQGRRFCGEHSAEEEEHKRKRIPCPLDPKHTVYEDQLQKHLKKCNSREKPKPVYFVKDINAGLKNETELPEEQVNKCLKYILNFYKRETPLFKNLNNYFYLFIYLLNLYAAYLYSCLIL
;
A
#
# COMPACT_ATOMS: atom_id res chain seq x y z
N VAL A 1 -38.23 -30.02 48.16
CA VAL A 1 -37.95 -28.62 48.56
C VAL A 1 -36.74 -28.18 47.74
N HIS A 2 -36.98 -27.63 46.55
CA HIS A 2 -36.82 -26.20 46.23
C HIS A 2 -35.37 -25.72 46.44
N GLY A 3 -34.62 -25.49 45.37
CA GLY A 3 -34.31 -24.13 44.85
C GLY A 3 -32.83 -23.84 45.17
N GLU A 4 -31.98 -23.20 44.38
CA GLU A 4 -32.18 -22.12 43.42
C GLU A 4 -31.05 -22.07 42.38
N GLU A 5 -31.45 -21.74 41.15
CA GLU A 5 -30.60 -21.15 40.13
C GLU A 5 -30.24 -19.69 40.50
N ARG A 6 -29.09 -19.19 40.01
CA ARG A 6 -28.78 -17.79 39.59
C ARG A 6 -27.26 -17.62 39.52
N GLY A 7 -26.62 -17.06 38.51
CA GLY A 7 -27.09 -16.48 37.25
C GLY A 7 -25.85 -16.18 36.40
N GLY A 8 -25.78 -16.77 35.20
CA GLY A 8 -24.81 -16.38 34.20
C GLY A 8 -25.25 -15.07 33.58
N GLY A 9 -24.68 -13.96 34.04
CA GLY A 9 -24.90 -12.64 33.43
C GLY A 9 -24.59 -12.72 31.94
N ALA A 10 -25.60 -12.52 31.09
CA ALA A 10 -25.43 -12.45 29.66
C ALA A 10 -24.54 -11.24 29.33
N PRO A 11 -23.37 -11.41 28.69
CA PRO A 11 -22.57 -10.28 28.28
C PRO A 11 -23.30 -9.52 27.18
N THR A 12 -23.57 -8.24 27.44
CA THR A 12 -24.17 -7.28 26.51
C THR A 12 -23.45 -7.30 25.16
N PRO A 13 -24.15 -7.32 24.02
CA PRO A 13 -23.49 -7.46 22.72
C PRO A 13 -22.81 -6.16 22.30
N VAL A 14 -21.51 -6.23 22.04
CA VAL A 14 -20.74 -5.18 21.34
C VAL A 14 -20.60 -5.62 19.88
N GLY A 15 -20.92 -4.74 18.94
CA GLY A 15 -20.92 -4.98 17.49
C GLY A 15 -22.31 -4.82 16.87
N LYS A 16 -22.39 -4.40 15.60
CA LYS A 16 -23.57 -3.90 14.86
C LYS A 16 -24.81 -4.84 14.86
N MET A 17 -25.49 -4.96 16.00
CA MET A 17 -26.86 -5.46 16.12
C MET A 17 -27.85 -4.32 16.39
N ALA A 18 -27.44 -3.06 16.19
CA ALA A 18 -28.34 -1.93 16.27
C ALA A 18 -29.29 -1.96 15.06
N GLY A 19 -30.49 -2.51 15.25
CA GLY A 19 -31.58 -2.43 14.26
C GLY A 19 -32.02 -3.74 13.61
N ILE A 20 -31.55 -4.91 14.06
CA ILE A 20 -32.13 -6.18 13.60
C ILE A 20 -33.49 -6.35 14.31
N PRO A 21 -34.62 -6.46 13.58
CA PRO A 21 -35.91 -6.74 14.19
C PRO A 21 -35.83 -8.02 15.03
N VAL A 22 -36.44 -8.03 16.22
CA VAL A 22 -36.40 -9.16 17.17
C VAL A 22 -36.81 -10.48 16.50
N GLU A 23 -37.71 -10.43 15.51
CA GLU A 23 -38.13 -11.57 14.69
C GLU A 23 -36.98 -12.23 13.92
N VAL A 24 -36.00 -11.45 13.45
CA VAL A 24 -34.85 -11.94 12.67
C VAL A 24 -33.82 -12.61 13.56
N ALA A 25 -33.72 -12.26 14.85
CA ALA A 25 -32.80 -12.91 15.80
C ALA A 25 -33.07 -14.42 15.95
N SER A 26 -34.32 -14.84 15.77
CA SER A 26 -34.73 -16.26 15.77
C SER A 26 -34.10 -17.09 14.64
N LEU A 27 -33.60 -16.44 13.57
CA LEU A 27 -32.92 -17.11 12.45
C LEU A 27 -31.46 -17.43 12.76
N LEU A 28 -30.92 -16.96 13.89
CA LEU A 28 -29.55 -17.26 14.30
C LEU A 28 -29.47 -18.73 14.70
N ARG A 29 -28.75 -19.52 13.89
CA ARG A 29 -28.55 -20.94 14.16
C ARG A 29 -27.32 -21.17 15.03
N PRO A 30 -27.39 -22.05 16.05
CA PRO A 30 -26.22 -22.47 16.81
C PRO A 30 -25.11 -23.00 15.88
N GLY A 31 -23.86 -22.67 16.18
CA GLY A 31 -22.70 -23.11 15.38
C GLY A 31 -22.57 -22.46 13.99
N ARG A 32 -23.17 -21.28 13.80
CA ARG A 32 -23.05 -20.47 12.57
C ARG A 32 -22.69 -19.02 12.91
N CYS A 33 -22.11 -18.34 11.93
CA CYS A 33 -21.69 -16.96 12.05
C CYS A 33 -22.89 -16.03 12.28
N ALA A 34 -22.81 -15.19 13.33
CA ALA A 34 -23.86 -14.25 13.70
C ALA A 34 -23.91 -12.97 12.85
N TYR A 35 -23.11 -12.87 11.79
CA TYR A 35 -23.12 -11.70 10.89
C TYR A 35 -24.33 -11.71 9.98
N PHE A 36 -25.13 -10.63 10.00
CA PHE A 36 -26.30 -10.49 9.13
C PHE A 36 -25.91 -9.85 7.79
N VAL A 37 -26.16 -10.57 6.69
CA VAL A 37 -25.88 -10.06 5.34
C VAL A 37 -27.13 -9.36 4.82
N GLU A 38 -27.20 -8.04 5.01
CA GLU A 38 -28.37 -7.21 4.64
C GLU A 38 -28.83 -7.45 3.19
N ARG A 39 -27.89 -7.44 2.24
CA ARG A 39 -28.18 -7.70 0.81
C ARG A 39 -28.88 -9.04 0.55
N LYS A 40 -28.59 -10.05 1.38
CA LYS A 40 -29.11 -11.42 1.23
C LYS A 40 -30.20 -11.76 2.24
N LYS A 41 -30.56 -10.81 3.11
CA LYS A 41 -31.54 -10.95 4.21
C LYS A 41 -31.39 -12.25 5.01
N ARG A 42 -30.15 -12.63 5.33
CA ARG A 42 -29.86 -13.85 6.10
C ARG A 42 -28.55 -13.74 6.87
N PHE A 43 -28.40 -14.56 7.92
CA PHE A 43 -27.12 -14.75 8.59
C PHE A 43 -26.11 -15.47 7.70
N CYS A 44 -24.83 -15.18 7.94
CA CYS A 44 -23.73 -15.84 7.27
C CYS A 44 -23.71 -17.34 7.60
N LYS A 45 -23.60 -18.18 6.57
CA LYS A 45 -23.66 -19.65 6.69
C LYS A 45 -22.34 -20.27 7.15
N MET A 46 -21.28 -19.48 7.28
CA MET A 46 -19.95 -19.96 7.65
C MET A 46 -19.91 -20.38 9.12
N VAL A 47 -19.02 -21.32 9.43
CA VAL A 47 -18.84 -21.86 10.78
C VAL A 47 -17.78 -21.02 11.52
N PRO A 48 -18.10 -20.47 12.70
CA PRO A 48 -17.11 -19.82 13.57
C PRO A 48 -16.09 -20.81 14.12
N ALA A 49 -14.90 -20.31 14.47
CA ALA A 49 -13.98 -21.08 15.31
C ALA A 49 -14.61 -21.37 16.67
N GLN A 50 -14.12 -22.40 17.37
CA GLN A 50 -14.65 -22.79 18.67
C GLN A 50 -14.61 -21.61 19.66
N GLY A 51 -15.77 -21.30 20.27
CA GLY A 51 -15.91 -20.18 21.20
C GLY A 51 -16.06 -18.79 20.55
N ARG A 52 -16.10 -18.68 19.22
CA ARG A 52 -16.31 -17.39 18.51
C ARG A 52 -17.73 -17.27 17.97
N ARG A 53 -18.23 -16.04 17.85
CA ARG A 53 -19.57 -15.74 17.29
C ARG A 53 -19.57 -15.53 15.78
N PHE A 54 -18.44 -15.09 15.21
CA PHE A 54 -18.30 -14.81 13.79
C PHE A 54 -17.28 -15.74 13.11
N CYS A 55 -17.46 -16.00 11.81
CA CYS A 55 -16.48 -16.70 10.98
C CYS A 55 -15.25 -15.84 10.71
N GLY A 56 -14.15 -16.42 10.21
CA GLY A 56 -12.89 -15.70 9.93
C GLY A 56 -13.09 -14.35 9.24
N GLU A 57 -13.86 -14.30 8.16
CA GLU A 57 -14.13 -13.06 7.41
C GLU A 57 -14.85 -11.97 8.20
N HIS A 58 -15.82 -12.36 9.05
CA HIS A 58 -16.64 -11.43 9.81
C HIS A 58 -16.18 -11.29 11.27
N SER A 59 -15.09 -11.94 11.65
CA SER A 59 -14.48 -11.82 12.98
C SER A 59 -13.63 -10.56 13.12
N ALA A 60 -13.31 -9.91 12.00
CA ALA A 60 -12.52 -8.69 11.96
C ALA A 60 -13.14 -7.58 12.83
N GLU A 61 -14.46 -7.43 12.85
CA GLU A 61 -15.11 -6.39 13.68
C GLU A 61 -14.98 -6.67 15.19
N GLU A 62 -15.09 -7.93 15.64
CA GLU A 62 -14.91 -8.28 17.07
C GLU A 62 -13.46 -8.11 17.55
N GLU A 63 -12.48 -8.36 16.68
CA GLU A 63 -11.07 -8.30 17.04
C GLU A 63 -10.44 -6.92 16.79
N GLU A 64 -10.90 -6.19 15.76
CA GLU A 64 -10.44 -4.83 15.47
C GLU A 64 -10.91 -3.84 16.54
N HIS A 65 -12.12 -4.01 17.09
CA HIS A 65 -12.58 -3.20 18.22
C HIS A 65 -11.80 -3.45 19.52
N LYS A 66 -11.12 -4.60 19.66
CA LYS A 66 -10.28 -4.88 20.83
C LYS A 66 -8.86 -4.35 20.69
N ARG A 67 -8.35 -4.22 19.47
CA ARG A 67 -6.95 -3.84 19.23
C ARG A 67 -6.85 -2.33 19.05
N LYS A 68 -6.30 -1.67 20.06
CA LYS A 68 -6.07 -0.23 20.04
C LYS A 68 -5.02 0.13 18.99
N ARG A 69 -5.37 1.05 18.09
CA ARG A 69 -4.42 1.71 17.19
C ARG A 69 -3.93 3.01 17.83
N ILE A 70 -2.64 3.26 17.74
CA ILE A 70 -1.97 4.46 18.26
C ILE A 70 -1.17 5.12 17.12
N PRO A 71 -0.97 6.46 17.14
CA PRO A 71 -0.05 7.10 16.20
C PRO A 71 1.38 6.59 16.42
N CYS A 72 2.16 6.50 15.35
CA CYS A 72 3.55 6.07 15.47
C CYS A 72 4.39 7.12 16.23
N PRO A 73 5.25 6.70 17.18
CA PRO A 73 6.13 7.62 17.91
C PRO A 73 7.19 8.30 17.05
N LEU A 74 7.55 7.70 15.90
CA LEU A 74 8.56 8.24 14.98
C LEU A 74 7.97 9.19 13.94
N ASP A 75 6.68 9.02 13.60
CA ASP A 75 5.98 9.88 12.65
C ASP A 75 4.46 9.80 12.90
N PRO A 76 3.83 10.87 13.40
CA PRO A 76 2.39 10.89 13.65
C PRO A 76 1.52 10.71 12.40
N LYS A 77 2.08 10.76 11.19
CA LYS A 77 1.34 10.60 9.92
C LYS A 77 0.79 9.19 9.68
N HIS A 78 1.23 8.18 10.44
CA HIS A 78 0.68 6.83 10.36
C HIS A 78 0.35 6.24 11.73
N THR A 79 -0.57 5.28 11.73
CA THR A 79 -1.02 4.57 12.95
C THR A 79 -0.61 3.11 12.90
N VAL A 80 -0.42 2.53 14.08
CA VAL A 80 0.00 1.13 14.29
C VAL A 80 -0.79 0.52 15.43
N TYR A 81 -0.93 -0.79 15.45
CA TYR A 81 -1.51 -1.46 16.61
C TYR A 81 -0.53 -1.39 17.79
N GLU A 82 -1.07 -1.08 18.98
CA GLU A 82 -0.31 -0.93 20.22
C GLU A 82 0.52 -2.19 20.53
N ASP A 83 -0.09 -3.37 20.36
CA ASP A 83 0.56 -4.68 20.56
C ASP A 83 1.67 -4.99 19.53
N GLN A 84 1.68 -4.31 18.38
CA GLN A 84 2.68 -4.47 17.33
C GLN A 84 3.69 -3.33 17.29
N LEU A 85 3.61 -2.35 18.19
CA LEU A 85 4.47 -1.17 18.18
C LEU A 85 5.96 -1.55 18.19
N GLN A 86 6.38 -2.46 19.05
CA GLN A 86 7.77 -2.89 19.17
C GLN A 86 8.31 -3.52 17.86
N LYS A 87 7.48 -4.31 17.17
CA LYS A 87 7.83 -4.88 15.86
C LYS A 87 7.88 -3.81 14.78
N HIS A 88 6.94 -2.86 14.84
CA HIS A 88 6.88 -1.75 13.91
C HIS A 88 8.12 -0.84 14.01
N LEU A 89 8.55 -0.45 15.21
CA LEU A 89 9.70 0.44 15.41
C LEU A 89 10.98 -0.08 14.76
N LYS A 90 11.17 -1.40 14.69
CA LYS A 90 12.32 -2.04 14.03
C LYS A 90 12.32 -1.91 12.50
N LYS A 91 11.16 -1.67 11.88
CA LYS A 91 10.99 -1.63 10.41
C LYS A 91 10.37 -0.34 9.90
N CYS A 92 10.12 0.63 10.78
CA CYS A 92 9.48 1.89 10.42
C CYS A 92 10.34 2.65 9.40
N ASN A 93 9.72 3.19 8.36
CA ASN A 93 10.41 3.96 7.33
C ASN A 93 10.92 5.30 7.86
N SER A 94 10.21 5.88 8.84
CA SER A 94 10.60 7.13 9.51
C SER A 94 11.75 6.95 10.50
N ARG A 95 12.24 5.72 10.70
CA ARG A 95 13.45 5.47 11.48
C ARG A 95 14.66 5.94 10.69
N GLU A 96 15.56 6.68 11.36
CA GLU A 96 16.85 7.04 10.80
C GLU A 96 17.63 5.77 10.42
N LYS A 97 17.99 5.67 9.14
CA LYS A 97 18.84 4.59 8.63
C LYS A 97 20.25 5.14 8.50
N PRO A 98 21.29 4.35 8.85
CA PRO A 98 22.66 4.75 8.60
C PRO A 98 22.80 5.00 7.10
N LYS A 99 23.29 6.19 6.76
CA LYS A 99 23.55 6.56 5.37
C LYS A 99 24.74 5.72 4.88
N PRO A 100 24.68 5.14 3.68
CA PRO A 100 25.82 4.43 3.13
C PRO A 100 27.01 5.37 2.91
N VAL A 101 28.22 4.83 2.87
CA VAL A 101 29.47 5.63 2.71
C VAL A 101 29.47 6.45 1.41
N TYR A 102 28.81 5.94 0.37
CA TYR A 102 28.66 6.63 -0.92
C TYR A 102 27.49 7.64 -0.96
N PHE A 103 26.80 7.88 0.17
CA PHE A 103 25.76 8.91 0.20
C PHE A 103 26.40 10.30 0.23
N VAL A 104 26.29 11.00 -0.90
CA VAL A 104 26.58 12.42 -1.00
C VAL A 104 25.25 13.16 -1.02
N LYS A 105 25.03 14.02 -0.02
CA LYS A 105 23.80 14.83 0.07
C LYS A 105 23.74 15.75 -1.15
N ASP A 106 22.58 15.81 -1.79
CA ASP A 106 22.28 16.76 -2.88
C ASP A 106 23.11 16.56 -4.16
N ILE A 107 23.69 15.38 -4.40
CA ILE A 107 24.47 15.07 -5.62
C ILE A 107 23.66 15.24 -6.93
N ASN A 108 22.34 15.02 -6.89
CA ASN A 108 21.42 15.20 -8.03
C ASN A 108 20.54 16.45 -7.89
N ALA A 109 20.84 17.36 -6.96
CA ALA A 109 19.99 18.53 -6.72
C ALA A 109 20.10 19.60 -7.83
N GLY A 110 20.89 19.33 -8.88
CA GLY A 110 21.22 20.30 -9.92
C GLY A 110 22.22 21.35 -9.42
N LEU A 111 22.97 21.94 -10.35
CA LEU A 111 23.77 23.13 -10.07
C LEU A 111 22.82 24.28 -9.69
N LYS A 112 22.98 24.85 -8.48
CA LYS A 112 22.21 26.04 -8.04
C LYS A 112 22.49 27.28 -8.90
N ASN A 113 23.61 27.26 -9.60
CA ASN A 113 23.97 28.27 -10.56
C ASN A 113 23.74 27.64 -11.92
N GLU A 114 22.67 28.06 -12.58
CA GLU A 114 22.44 27.86 -14.00
C GLU A 114 23.65 28.41 -14.75
N THR A 115 24.71 27.61 -14.86
CA THR A 115 25.71 27.85 -15.88
C THR A 115 25.06 27.28 -17.11
N GLU A 116 24.21 28.08 -17.75
CA GLU A 116 23.70 27.79 -19.07
C GLU A 116 24.93 27.40 -19.90
N LEU A 117 25.03 26.11 -20.25
CA LEU A 117 26.07 25.67 -21.16
C LEU A 117 25.90 26.55 -22.41
N PRO A 118 26.97 27.23 -22.88
CA PRO A 118 26.86 28.09 -24.04
C PRO A 118 26.16 27.35 -25.17
N GLU A 119 25.15 27.97 -25.81
CA GLU A 119 24.30 27.31 -26.82
C GLU A 119 25.14 26.58 -27.88
N GLU A 120 26.31 27.12 -28.21
CA GLU A 120 27.26 26.53 -29.16
C GLU A 120 27.76 25.14 -28.72
N GLN A 121 28.00 24.95 -27.42
CA GLN A 121 28.46 23.68 -26.84
C GLN A 121 27.33 22.64 -26.81
N VAL A 122 26.11 23.07 -26.45
CA VAL A 122 24.90 22.24 -26.51
C VAL A 122 24.64 21.80 -27.97
N ASN A 123 24.70 22.73 -28.91
CA ASN A 123 24.50 22.47 -30.33
C ASN A 123 25.56 21.54 -30.91
N LYS A 124 26.81 21.62 -30.45
CA LYS A 124 27.88 20.71 -30.86
C LYS A 124 27.62 19.27 -30.35
N CYS A 125 27.23 19.12 -29.09
CA CYS A 125 26.85 17.83 -28.52
C CYS A 125 25.63 17.23 -29.22
N LEU A 126 24.58 18.02 -29.47
CA LEU A 126 23.39 17.57 -30.20
C LEU A 126 23.72 17.15 -31.63
N LYS A 127 24.57 17.90 -32.35
CA LYS A 127 25.03 17.51 -33.69
C LYS A 127 25.80 16.19 -33.68
N TYR A 128 26.68 15.98 -32.70
CA TYR A 128 27.43 14.73 -32.58
C TYR A 128 26.50 13.54 -32.33
N ILE A 129 25.57 13.68 -31.38
CA ILE A 129 24.58 12.66 -31.03
C ILE A 129 23.69 12.34 -32.23
N LEU A 130 23.13 13.35 -32.91
CA LEU A 130 22.30 13.17 -34.11
C LEU A 130 23.08 12.50 -35.26
N ASN A 131 24.34 12.84 -35.45
CA ASN A 131 25.18 12.23 -36.49
C ASN A 131 25.54 10.77 -36.16
N PHE A 132 25.76 10.44 -34.89
CA PHE A 132 25.95 9.07 -34.43
C PHE A 132 24.71 8.22 -34.73
N TYR A 133 23.52 8.69 -34.35
CA TYR A 133 22.26 7.98 -34.63
C TYR A 133 21.95 7.89 -36.13
N LYS A 134 22.22 8.94 -36.93
CA LYS A 134 22.06 8.88 -38.39
C LYS A 134 22.94 7.80 -39.03
N ARG A 135 24.15 7.58 -38.52
CA ARG A 135 25.07 6.57 -39.07
C ARG A 135 24.61 5.13 -38.83
N GLU A 136 23.87 4.87 -37.75
CA GLU A 136 23.36 3.52 -37.42
C GLU A 136 21.94 3.24 -37.98
N THR A 137 21.35 4.19 -38.71
CA THR A 137 20.02 4.07 -39.33
C THR A 137 19.91 3.41 -40.74
N PRO A 138 20.82 2.56 -41.25
CA PRO A 138 20.50 1.79 -42.47
C PRO A 138 19.50 0.65 -42.25
N LEU A 139 19.22 0.22 -41.02
CA LEU A 139 18.38 -0.97 -40.75
C LEU A 139 16.88 -0.70 -40.53
N PHE A 140 16.44 0.57 -40.51
CA PHE A 140 15.10 0.93 -40.03
C PHE A 140 14.08 1.36 -41.09
N LYS A 141 14.43 1.29 -42.38
CA LYS A 141 13.56 1.82 -43.45
C LYS A 141 12.45 0.87 -43.94
N ASN A 142 12.22 -0.29 -43.30
CA ASN A 142 11.28 -1.26 -43.90
C ASN A 142 10.33 -2.02 -42.98
N LEU A 143 10.05 -1.59 -41.75
CA LEU A 143 8.99 -2.21 -40.95
C LEU A 143 8.16 -1.16 -40.21
N ASN A 144 6.90 -1.01 -40.62
CA ASN A 144 5.84 -0.27 -39.93
C ASN A 144 5.55 -0.91 -38.57
N ASN A 145 6.36 -0.60 -37.56
CA ASN A 145 6.15 -1.17 -36.25
C ASN A 145 6.46 -0.15 -35.14
N TYR A 146 5.38 0.48 -34.65
CA TYR A 146 5.34 1.43 -33.53
C TYR A 146 6.09 0.94 -32.28
N PHE A 147 6.25 -0.38 -32.12
CA PHE A 147 7.03 -1.00 -31.05
C PHE A 147 8.51 -0.59 -31.05
N TYR A 148 9.12 -0.48 -32.23
CA TYR A 148 10.51 -0.10 -32.32
C TYR A 148 10.74 1.41 -32.18
N LEU A 149 9.78 2.23 -32.63
CA LEU A 149 9.80 3.66 -32.35
C LEU A 149 9.70 3.92 -30.84
N PHE A 150 8.88 3.14 -30.14
CA PHE A 150 8.76 3.20 -28.68
C PHE A 150 10.07 2.82 -27.98
N ILE A 151 10.71 1.72 -28.39
CA ILE A 151 12.04 1.33 -27.87
C ILE A 151 13.09 2.40 -28.18
N TYR A 152 13.07 3.00 -29.37
CA TYR A 152 13.98 4.07 -29.75
C TYR A 152 13.80 5.32 -28.86
N LEU A 153 12.57 5.77 -28.64
CA LEU A 153 12.26 6.89 -27.76
C LEU A 153 12.63 6.61 -26.30
N LEU A 154 12.45 5.39 -25.83
CA LEU A 154 12.88 4.95 -24.49
C LEU A 154 14.40 4.97 -24.34
N ASN A 155 15.15 4.51 -25.34
CA ASN A 155 16.60 4.57 -25.32
C ASN A 155 17.13 6.01 -25.41
N LEU A 156 16.47 6.87 -26.19
CA LEU A 156 16.79 8.29 -26.26
C LEU A 156 16.53 9.00 -24.92
N TYR A 157 15.42 8.69 -24.27
CA TYR A 157 15.09 9.21 -22.94
C TYR A 157 16.05 8.69 -21.87
N ALA A 158 16.43 7.41 -21.94
CA ALA A 158 17.42 6.83 -21.03
C ALA A 158 18.81 7.47 -21.22
N ALA A 159 19.25 7.68 -22.47
CA ALA A 159 20.52 8.36 -22.76
C ALA A 159 20.51 9.82 -22.29
N TYR A 160 19.40 10.54 -22.47
CA TYR A 160 19.21 11.88 -21.95
C TYR A 160 19.32 11.91 -20.42
N LEU A 161 18.60 11.02 -19.72
CA LEU A 161 18.68 10.91 -18.26
C LEU A 161 20.09 10.56 -17.77
N TYR A 162 20.80 9.64 -18.43
CA TYR A 162 22.19 9.32 -18.10
C TYR A 162 23.13 10.52 -18.29
N SER A 163 22.91 11.35 -19.31
CA SER A 163 23.70 12.57 -19.52
C SER A 163 23.41 13.65 -18.48
N CYS A 164 22.18 13.71 -17.93
CA CYS A 164 21.81 14.63 -16.85
C CYS A 164 22.25 14.16 -15.44
N LEU A 165 22.69 12.91 -15.29
CA LEU A 165 23.20 12.33 -14.03
C LEU A 165 24.73 12.38 -13.92
N ILE A 166 25.43 12.80 -14.97
CA ILE A 166 26.90 12.91 -15.03
C ILE A 166 27.37 14.39 -14.97
N LEU A 167 26.45 15.35 -14.87
CA LEU A 167 26.71 16.78 -14.65
C LEU A 167 26.02 17.25 -13.35
#